data_AF-A0A8D8EX58-F1
#
_entry.id   AF-A0A8D8EX58-F1
#
_cell.length_a   1.000
_cell.length_b   1.000
_cell.length_c   1.000
_cell.angle_alpha   90.00
_cell.angle_beta   90.00
_cell.angle_gamma   90.00
#
_symmetry.space_group_name_H-M   'P 1'
#
loop_
_entity.id
_entity.type
_entity.pdbx_description
1 polymer ?
#
loop_
_entity_poly.entity_id
_entity_poly.type
_entity_poly.pdbx_seq_one_letter_code
_entity_poly.pdbx_strand_id
1 'polypeptide(L)'
;EEVIVGRAENACVPPFTVEVKANTYEKYWPFYQQYGGQTFPKEHVQKAVAEIEEMCNILQHEGVTVRRPEPVDWSLEYRTPDFSSTGMYAAMPRDILMVVGNEIIEAPMAWRARFFEYRAYRPLIK
;
A
#
# COMPACT_ATOMS: atom_id res chain seq x y z
N GLU A 1 -17.76 12.51 -10.62
CA GLU A 1 -16.74 12.62 -9.56
C GLU A 1 -15.87 11.37 -9.61
N GLU A 2 -14.61 11.44 -9.14
CA GLU A 2 -13.59 10.39 -9.36
C GLU A 2 -12.90 10.01 -8.04
N VAL A 3 -12.50 8.74 -7.90
CA VAL A 3 -11.82 8.22 -6.71
C VAL A 3 -10.71 7.22 -7.08
N ILE A 4 -9.65 7.18 -6.27
CA ILE A 4 -8.62 6.14 -6.35
C ILE A 4 -8.91 5.08 -5.28
N VAL A 5 -9.02 3.81 -5.69
CA VAL A 5 -9.17 2.65 -4.80
C VAL A 5 -7.90 1.81 -4.86
N GLY A 6 -7.39 1.39 -3.71
CA GLY A 6 -6.11 0.68 -3.60
C GLY A 6 -6.10 -0.74 -4.16
N ARG A 7 -4.95 -1.40 -3.98
CA ARG A 7 -4.69 -2.80 -4.36
C ARG A 7 -4.12 -3.59 -3.18
N ALA A 8 -4.64 -4.80 -2.98
CA ALA A 8 -4.14 -5.74 -1.97
C ALA A 8 -3.08 -6.70 -2.55
N GLU A 9 -2.99 -6.77 -3.88
CA GLU A 9 -2.10 -7.64 -4.62
C GLU A 9 -0.63 -7.42 -4.23
N ASN A 10 0.09 -8.53 -4.08
CA ASN A 10 1.51 -8.59 -3.74
C ASN A 10 1.91 -7.89 -2.43
N ALA A 11 0.96 -7.58 -1.56
CA ALA A 11 1.26 -6.95 -0.28
C ALA A 11 2.28 -7.79 0.53
N CYS A 12 3.29 -7.11 1.05
CA CYS A 12 4.36 -7.68 1.85
C CYS A 12 4.31 -7.17 3.28
N VAL A 13 4.63 -8.05 4.22
CA VAL A 13 4.81 -7.72 5.63
C VAL A 13 6.07 -6.86 5.72
N PRO A 14 6.01 -5.63 6.25
CA PRO A 14 7.20 -4.79 6.37
C PRO A 14 8.20 -5.44 7.36
N PRO A 15 9.52 -5.29 7.14
CA PRO A 15 10.52 -5.69 8.12
C PRO A 15 10.22 -5.09 9.50
N PHE A 16 10.43 -5.86 10.58
CA PHE A 16 10.07 -5.42 11.94
C PHE A 16 11.07 -4.42 12.53
N THR A 17 11.04 -3.20 12.03
CA THR A 17 11.83 -2.05 12.47
C THR A 17 11.12 -1.28 13.59
N VAL A 18 11.81 -0.27 14.16
CA VAL A 18 11.30 0.49 15.32
C VAL A 18 9.99 1.21 15.02
N GLU A 19 9.84 1.77 13.83
CA GLU A 19 8.61 2.46 13.41
C GLU A 19 7.45 1.49 13.22
N VAL A 20 7.70 0.30 12.64
CA VAL A 20 6.69 -0.75 12.52
C VAL A 20 6.26 -1.22 13.91
N LYS A 21 7.20 -1.43 14.83
CA LYS A 21 6.93 -1.79 16.22
C LYS A 21 6.11 -0.73 16.96
N ALA A 22 6.47 0.55 16.81
CA ALA A 22 5.80 1.67 17.48
C ALA A 22 4.36 1.89 17.00
N ASN A 23 4.01 1.40 15.82
CA ASN A 23 2.70 1.58 15.20
C ASN A 23 1.85 0.30 15.12
N THR A 24 2.26 -0.79 15.78
CA THR A 24 1.54 -2.07 15.77
C THR A 24 1.34 -2.60 17.19
N TYR A 25 0.22 -3.29 17.42
CA TYR A 25 -0.07 -3.90 18.72
C TYR A 25 0.90 -5.06 19.02
N GLU A 26 1.30 -5.18 20.30
CA GLU A 26 2.23 -6.21 20.81
C GLU A 26 1.84 -7.63 20.39
N LYS A 27 0.54 -7.91 20.35
CA LYS A 27 -0.04 -9.18 19.89
C LYS A 27 0.52 -9.64 18.52
N TYR A 28 0.82 -8.71 17.63
CA TYR A 28 1.25 -9.00 16.25
C TYR A 28 2.77 -8.89 16.05
N TRP A 29 3.53 -8.44 17.05
CA TRP A 29 4.99 -8.34 16.91
C TRP A 29 5.66 -9.65 16.48
N PRO A 30 5.28 -10.84 17.02
CA PRO A 30 5.86 -12.11 16.56
C PRO A 30 5.61 -12.38 15.07
N PHE A 31 4.46 -11.95 14.54
CA PHE A 31 4.15 -12.09 13.12
C PHE A 31 5.10 -11.25 12.26
N TYR A 32 5.31 -9.97 12.58
CA TYR A 32 6.25 -9.13 11.83
C TYR A 32 7.70 -9.61 11.95
N GLN A 33 8.11 -10.11 13.12
CA GLN A 33 9.43 -10.70 13.33
C GLN A 33 9.66 -11.93 12.45
N GLN A 34 8.65 -12.78 12.31
CA GLN A 34 8.74 -14.03 11.56
C GLN A 34 8.61 -13.82 10.04
N TYR A 35 7.72 -12.91 9.62
CA TYR A 35 7.31 -12.79 8.22
C TYR A 35 7.77 -11.50 7.53
N GLY A 36 8.48 -10.59 8.21
CA GLY A 36 8.99 -9.36 7.61
C GLY A 36 9.79 -9.61 6.33
N GLY A 37 9.45 -8.89 5.26
CA GLY A 37 9.99 -9.06 3.91
C GLY A 37 9.28 -10.12 3.06
N GLN A 38 8.37 -10.92 3.64
CA GLN A 38 7.59 -11.92 2.92
C GLN A 38 6.19 -11.38 2.57
N THR A 39 5.51 -12.04 1.64
CA THR A 39 4.11 -11.73 1.30
C THR A 39 3.17 -12.03 2.46
N PHE A 40 2.09 -11.26 2.58
CA PHE A 40 0.97 -11.64 3.45
C PHE A 40 0.38 -13.01 3.03
N PRO A 41 -0.33 -13.72 3.94
CA PRO A 41 -0.95 -15.00 3.61
C PRO A 41 -1.85 -14.91 2.37
N LYS A 42 -1.54 -15.71 1.35
CA LYS A 42 -2.17 -15.62 0.02
C LYS A 42 -3.70 -15.75 0.06
N GLU A 43 -4.21 -16.66 0.88
CA GLU A 43 -5.66 -16.85 1.04
C GLU A 43 -6.35 -15.61 1.62
N HIS A 44 -5.68 -14.86 2.50
CA HIS A 44 -6.22 -13.61 3.03
C HIS A 44 -6.18 -12.51 1.97
N VAL A 45 -5.09 -12.40 1.23
CA VAL A 45 -4.96 -11.44 0.13
C VAL A 45 -6.02 -11.68 -0.94
N GLN A 46 -6.30 -12.94 -1.30
CA GLN A 46 -7.35 -13.27 -2.27
C GLN A 46 -8.75 -12.81 -1.84
N LYS A 47 -9.10 -12.96 -0.57
CA LYS A 47 -10.37 -12.47 -0.03
C LYS A 47 -10.43 -10.94 -0.06
N ALA A 48 -9.35 -10.28 0.37
CA ALA A 48 -9.26 -8.82 0.33
C ALA A 48 -9.37 -8.27 -1.11
N VAL A 49 -8.76 -8.94 -2.09
CA VAL A 49 -8.93 -8.56 -3.51
C VAL A 49 -10.40 -8.67 -3.91
N ALA A 50 -11.09 -9.77 -3.60
CA ALA A 50 -12.49 -9.93 -3.94
C ALA A 50 -13.39 -8.86 -3.28
N GLU A 51 -13.15 -8.53 -2.01
CA GLU A 51 -13.86 -7.47 -1.30
C GLU A 51 -13.66 -6.09 -1.94
N ILE A 52 -12.43 -5.76 -2.34
CA ILE A 52 -12.08 -4.47 -2.94
C ILE A 52 -12.59 -4.35 -4.38
N GLU A 53 -12.58 -5.44 -5.16
CA GLU A 53 -13.18 -5.43 -6.49
C GLU A 53 -14.70 -5.21 -6.41
N GLU A 54 -15.38 -5.82 -5.44
CA GLU A 54 -16.81 -5.58 -5.25
C GLU A 54 -17.10 -4.14 -4.81
N MET A 55 -16.27 -3.56 -3.93
CA MET A 55 -16.35 -2.14 -3.61
C MET A 55 -16.20 -1.26 -4.87
N CYS A 56 -15.29 -1.61 -5.79
CA CYS A 56 -15.14 -0.89 -7.05
C CYS A 56 -16.40 -0.99 -7.92
N ASN A 57 -16.99 -2.19 -8.03
CA ASN A 57 -18.24 -2.40 -8.78
C ASN A 57 -19.37 -1.52 -8.23
N ILE A 58 -19.54 -1.49 -6.90
CA ILE A 58 -20.56 -0.67 -6.24
C ILE A 58 -20.34 0.82 -6.57
N LEU A 59 -19.11 1.33 -6.41
CA LEU A 59 -18.80 2.73 -6.73
C LEU A 59 -19.08 3.09 -8.19
N GLN A 60 -18.74 2.19 -9.11
CA GLN A 60 -19.02 2.38 -10.54
C GLN A 60 -20.53 2.36 -10.85
N HIS A 61 -21.30 1.48 -10.19
CA HIS A 61 -22.77 1.48 -10.29
C HIS A 61 -23.40 2.78 -9.78
N GLU A 62 -22.81 3.39 -8.76
CA GLU A 62 -23.20 4.72 -8.25
C GLU A 62 -22.70 5.88 -9.14
N GLY A 63 -22.10 5.59 -10.31
CA GLY A 63 -21.65 6.58 -11.28
C GLY A 63 -20.32 7.26 -10.95
N VAL A 64 -19.55 6.71 -10.00
CA VAL A 64 -18.21 7.21 -9.64
C VAL A 64 -17.16 6.63 -10.58
N THR A 65 -16.29 7.48 -11.15
CA THR A 65 -15.11 7.00 -11.90
C THR A 65 -14.09 6.42 -10.92
N VAL A 66 -13.75 5.14 -11.08
CA VAL A 66 -12.78 4.46 -10.21
C VAL A 66 -11.44 4.31 -10.93
N ARG A 67 -10.36 4.76 -10.30
CA ARG A 67 -8.97 4.54 -10.72
C ARG A 67 -8.26 3.61 -9.74
N ARG A 68 -7.28 2.85 -10.24
CA ARG A 68 -6.53 1.87 -9.46
C ARG A 68 -5.03 2.10 -9.66
N PRO A 69 -4.18 1.96 -8.61
CA PRO A 69 -2.74 1.97 -8.79
C PRO A 69 -2.29 0.79 -9.66
N GLU A 70 -1.09 0.88 -10.24
CA GLU A 70 -0.48 -0.24 -10.96
C GLU A 70 -0.12 -1.39 -10.02
N PRO A 71 -0.21 -2.66 -10.47
CA PRO A 71 0.38 -3.78 -9.77
C PRO A 71 1.90 -3.60 -9.67
N VAL A 72 2.44 -3.76 -8.46
CA VAL A 72 3.88 -3.68 -8.19
C VAL A 72 4.30 -4.93 -7.42
N ASP A 73 5.51 -5.41 -7.66
CA ASP A 73 6.15 -6.40 -6.80
C ASP A 73 6.78 -5.70 -5.59
N TRP A 74 6.10 -5.80 -4.44
CA TRP A 74 6.53 -5.19 -3.19
C TRP A 74 7.59 -6.00 -2.45
N SER A 75 7.90 -7.22 -2.91
CA SER A 75 8.94 -8.06 -2.31
C SER A 75 10.34 -7.64 -2.73
N LEU A 76 10.45 -6.80 -3.77
CA LEU A 76 11.73 -6.27 -4.24
C LEU A 76 12.44 -5.48 -3.14
N GLU A 77 13.65 -5.95 -2.80
CA GLU A 77 14.55 -5.19 -1.95
C GLU A 77 15.10 -3.98 -2.71
N TYR A 78 15.12 -2.84 -2.04
CA TYR A 78 15.78 -1.65 -2.52
C TYR A 78 16.71 -1.09 -1.45
N ARG A 79 17.71 -0.35 -1.92
CA ARG A 79 18.72 0.29 -1.07
C ARG A 79 18.88 1.76 -1.47
N THR A 80 18.77 2.63 -0.48
CA THR A 80 19.19 4.03 -0.54
C THR A 80 20.60 4.15 0.07
N PRO A 81 21.27 5.31 0.00
CA PRO A 81 22.51 5.53 0.75
C PRO A 81 22.36 5.31 2.27
N ASP A 82 21.15 5.46 2.81
CA ASP A 82 20.89 5.52 4.25
C ASP A 82 20.24 4.24 4.82
N PHE A 83 19.57 3.43 4.01
CA PHE A 83 18.92 2.19 4.46
C PHE A 83 18.63 1.20 3.32
N SER A 84 18.36 -0.06 3.69
CA SER A 84 17.75 -1.06 2.82
C SER A 84 16.38 -1.47 3.37
N SER A 85 15.45 -1.85 2.50
CA SER A 85 14.14 -2.38 2.86
C SER A 85 13.51 -3.10 1.68
N THR A 86 12.56 -4.00 1.95
CA THR A 86 11.52 -4.39 0.97
C THR A 86 10.37 -3.37 0.99
N GLY A 87 9.43 -3.51 0.06
CA GLY A 87 8.20 -2.71 0.01
C GLY A 87 7.12 -3.18 0.99
N MET A 88 5.96 -2.53 0.91
CA MET A 88 4.77 -2.89 1.67
C MET A 88 3.59 -3.20 0.74
N TYR A 89 2.97 -2.21 0.12
CA TYR A 89 1.72 -2.34 -0.66
C TYR A 89 1.28 -0.98 -1.24
N ALA A 90 0.21 -0.98 -2.05
CA ALA A 90 -0.54 0.20 -2.47
C ALA A 90 -2.04 0.09 -2.14
N ALA A 91 -2.36 -0.49 -0.96
CA ALA A 91 -3.75 -0.69 -0.55
C ALA A 91 -4.43 0.58 -0.03
N MET A 92 -3.64 1.56 0.45
CA MET A 92 -4.16 2.74 1.14
C MET A 92 -3.74 4.03 0.43
N PRO A 93 -4.39 4.41 -0.70
CA PRO A 93 -4.09 5.66 -1.40
C PRO A 93 -4.14 6.90 -0.50
N ARG A 94 -4.99 6.86 0.55
CA ARG A 94 -5.18 7.96 1.49
C ARG A 94 -3.95 8.27 2.33
N ASP A 95 -3.07 7.29 2.56
CA ASP A 95 -1.89 7.48 3.38
C ASP A 95 -0.82 8.32 2.66
N ILE A 96 -0.79 8.26 1.32
CA ILE A 96 0.26 8.86 0.49
C ILE A 96 -0.24 10.00 -0.40
N LEU A 97 -1.53 10.07 -0.72
CA LEU A 97 -2.09 11.12 -1.57
C LEU A 97 -3.13 11.95 -0.81
N MET A 98 -2.94 13.28 -0.87
CA MET A 98 -3.92 14.25 -0.40
C MET A 98 -4.31 15.19 -1.53
N VAL A 99 -5.61 15.40 -1.73
CA VAL A 99 -6.13 16.34 -2.72
C VAL A 99 -6.64 17.58 -1.99
N VAL A 100 -6.15 18.76 -2.37
CA VAL A 100 -6.56 20.07 -1.84
C VAL A 100 -6.94 20.98 -3.00
N GLY A 101 -8.24 21.18 -3.21
CA GLY A 101 -8.73 21.90 -4.39
C GLY A 101 -8.34 21.19 -5.68
N ASN A 102 -7.49 21.82 -6.49
CA ASN A 102 -7.01 21.29 -7.76
C ASN A 102 -5.58 20.69 -7.67
N GLU A 103 -5.05 20.55 -6.46
CA GLU A 103 -3.68 20.05 -6.23
C GLU A 103 -3.71 18.65 -5.62
N ILE A 104 -2.85 17.75 -6.13
CA ILE A 104 -2.56 16.45 -5.53
C ILE A 104 -1.14 16.47 -4.93
N ILE A 105 -1.04 16.13 -3.65
CA ILE A 105 0.19 16.18 -2.86
C ILE A 105 0.61 14.74 -2.52
N GLU A 106 1.84 14.37 -2.89
CA GLU A 106 2.49 13.12 -2.46
C GLU A 106 3.12 13.32 -1.07
N ALA A 107 2.68 12.54 -0.08
CA ALA A 107 3.23 12.58 1.28
C ALA A 107 4.63 11.94 1.31
N PRO A 108 5.54 12.41 2.19
CA PRO A 108 6.92 11.91 2.25
C PRO A 108 7.04 10.49 2.84
N MET A 109 5.98 10.02 3.51
CA MET A 109 5.96 8.81 4.34
C MET A 109 6.99 8.86 5.48
N ALA A 110 6.88 7.91 6.42
CA ALA A 110 7.78 7.82 7.58
C ALA A 110 8.30 6.40 7.84
N TRP A 111 7.80 5.40 7.09
CA TRP A 111 8.28 4.03 7.18
C TRP A 111 9.20 3.74 6.01
N ARG A 112 10.36 3.13 6.30
CA ARG A 112 11.34 2.77 5.28
C ARG A 112 10.69 1.93 4.19
N ALA A 113 9.86 0.95 4.57
CA ALA A 113 9.15 0.06 3.66
C ALA A 113 8.16 0.75 2.70
N ARG A 114 7.79 2.02 2.97
CA ARG A 114 6.84 2.81 2.18
C ARG A 114 7.51 3.88 1.32
N PHE A 115 8.84 3.94 1.30
CA PHE A 115 9.59 4.99 0.61
C PHE A 115 9.26 5.09 -0.89
N PHE A 116 9.07 3.96 -1.56
CA PHE A 116 8.76 3.89 -2.99
C PHE A 116 7.28 3.62 -3.31
N GLU A 117 6.37 3.78 -2.33
CA GLU A 117 4.94 3.51 -2.52
C GLU A 117 4.30 4.39 -3.60
N TYR A 118 4.79 5.62 -3.78
CA TYR A 118 4.34 6.56 -4.80
C TYR A 118 4.41 6.00 -6.22
N ARG A 119 5.32 5.05 -6.48
CA ARG A 119 5.56 4.50 -7.83
C ARG A 119 4.31 3.87 -8.43
N ALA A 120 3.47 3.25 -7.60
CA ALA A 120 2.24 2.60 -8.04
C ALA A 120 1.20 3.60 -8.58
N TYR A 121 1.28 4.87 -8.18
CA TYR A 121 0.31 5.91 -8.54
C TYR A 121 0.77 6.82 -9.68
N ARG A 122 2.06 6.76 -10.08
CA ARG A 122 2.61 7.67 -11.09
C ARG A 122 1.85 7.69 -12.43
N PRO A 123 1.29 6.58 -12.94
CA PRO A 123 0.47 6.63 -14.16
C PRO A 123 -0.86 7.38 -14.00
N LEU A 124 -1.34 7.57 -12.78
CA LEU A 124 -2.59 8.31 -12.49
C LEU A 124 -2.37 9.82 -12.30
N ILE A 125 -1.16 10.21 -11.88
CA ILE A 125 -0.83 11.58 -11.44
C ILE A 125 -0.16 12.41 -12.56
N LYS A 126 0.37 11.75 -13.60
CA LYS A 126 1.08 12.40 -14.71
C LYS A 126 0.17 13.16 -15.66
#